data_AF-A0AA38Y396-F1
#
_entry.id   AF-A0AA38Y396-F1
#
_cell.length_a   1.000
_cell.length_b   1.000
_cell.length_c   1.000
_cell.angle_alpha   90.00
_cell.angle_beta   90.00
_cell.angle_gamma   90.00
#
_symmetry.space_group_name_H-M   'P 1'
#
loop_
_entity.id
_entity.type
_entity.pdbx_description
1 polymer ?
#
loop_
_entity_poly.entity_id
_entity_poly.type
_entity_poly.pdbx_seq_one_letter_code
_entity_poly.pdbx_strand_id
1 'polypeptide(L)'
;MSEQKNGELRNKYRERLLRSPVSLDLLDLGDMVDSEPVRETRHELKDDTPAVSERENGGGEMAEYERAITGLSLLLSFLPNNHSQPNGELQSIDNSFVKTILPELASYILLFPVMCHGQFAFKVQQSDLRALIVLYHFYRAVGILLPSREYWWAHHRARASEQILHDWLTRQIS
;
A
#
# COMPACT_ATOMS: atom_id res chain seq x y z
N MET A 1 -10.01 21.04 27.28
CA MET A 1 -9.66 21.53 25.92
C MET A 1 -9.06 20.47 24.98
N SER A 2 -8.66 19.29 25.45
CA SER A 2 -8.06 18.23 24.61
C SER A 2 -9.07 17.45 23.75
N GLU A 3 -10.25 17.14 24.29
CA GLU A 3 -11.22 16.24 23.63
C GLU A 3 -11.91 16.86 22.41
N GLN A 4 -12.23 18.17 22.47
CA GLN A 4 -12.86 18.90 21.36
C GLN A 4 -11.96 18.91 20.11
N LYS A 5 -10.67 19.19 20.31
CA LYS A 5 -9.65 19.26 19.26
C LYS A 5 -9.42 17.89 18.62
N ASN A 6 -9.45 16.84 19.44
CA ASN A 6 -9.32 15.45 18.98
C ASN A 6 -10.55 15.01 18.16
N GLY A 7 -11.76 15.45 18.57
CA GLY A 7 -13.00 15.24 17.82
C GLY A 7 -12.98 15.90 16.43
N GLU A 8 -12.52 17.15 16.35
CA GLU A 8 -12.38 17.87 15.08
C GLU A 8 -11.35 17.23 14.15
N LEU A 9 -10.20 16.80 14.68
CA LEU A 9 -9.21 16.04 13.92
C LEU A 9 -9.82 14.76 13.34
N ARG A 10 -10.53 13.97 14.16
CA ARG A 10 -11.18 12.72 13.69
C ARG A 10 -12.21 12.98 12.59
N ASN A 11 -13.01 14.04 12.70
CA ASN A 11 -13.97 14.40 11.66
C ASN A 11 -13.28 14.90 10.39
N LYS A 12 -12.22 15.70 10.51
CA LYS A 12 -11.39 16.14 9.37
C LYS A 12 -10.77 14.96 8.62
N TYR A 13 -10.22 13.98 9.33
CA TYR A 13 -9.67 12.77 8.70
C TYR A 13 -10.76 11.92 8.05
N ARG A 14 -11.94 11.80 8.67
CA ARG A 14 -13.11 11.12 8.08
C ARG A 14 -13.56 11.79 6.78
N GLU A 15 -13.72 13.12 6.77
CA GLU A 15 -14.10 13.88 5.57
C GLU A 15 -13.06 13.76 4.45
N ARG A 16 -11.77 13.69 4.80
CA ARG A 16 -10.70 13.44 3.82
C ARG A 16 -10.76 12.03 3.24
N LEU A 17 -10.99 11.01 4.08
CA LEU A 17 -11.18 9.62 3.63
C LEU A 17 -12.41 9.45 2.72
N LEU A 18 -13.44 10.26 2.93
CA LEU A 18 -14.62 10.29 2.06
C LEU A 18 -14.34 10.92 0.68
N ARG A 19 -13.34 11.81 0.57
CA ARG A 19 -12.93 12.45 -0.69
C ARG A 19 -11.81 11.70 -1.43
N SER A 20 -10.93 11.01 -0.70
CA SER A 20 -9.88 10.15 -1.25
C SER A 20 -9.56 9.03 -0.24
N PRO A 21 -9.49 7.76 -0.67
CA PRO A 21 -9.40 6.62 0.24
C PRO A 21 -8.07 6.51 1.00
N VAL A 22 -7.02 7.24 0.58
CA VAL A 22 -5.68 7.14 1.16
C VAL A 22 -5.15 8.53 1.52
N SER A 23 -5.23 8.91 2.80
CA SER A 23 -4.60 10.13 3.32
C SER A 23 -3.12 9.84 3.63
N LEU A 24 -2.20 10.46 2.89
CA LEU A 24 -0.75 10.24 3.03
C LEU A 24 -0.16 10.72 4.38
N ASP A 25 -0.83 11.62 5.09
CA ASP A 25 -0.44 12.05 6.45
C ASP A 25 -0.32 10.88 7.45
N LEU A 26 -0.85 9.69 7.11
CA LEU A 26 -0.77 8.48 7.94
C LEU A 26 0.43 7.57 7.60
N LEU A 27 1.12 7.85 6.49
CA LEU A 27 2.33 7.16 6.02
C LEU A 27 3.58 8.05 6.07
N ASP A 28 3.38 9.37 6.22
CA ASP A 28 4.45 10.32 6.41
C ASP A 28 4.91 10.32 7.88
N LEU A 29 5.95 9.54 8.17
CA LEU A 29 6.65 9.53 9.45
C LEU A 29 7.56 10.77 9.64
N GLY A 30 7.51 11.75 8.71
CA GLY A 30 8.37 12.93 8.71
C GLY A 30 8.15 13.91 9.85
N ASP A 31 6.99 13.88 10.53
CA ASP A 31 6.61 14.90 11.53
C ASP A 31 7.21 14.63 12.94
N MET A 32 8.13 13.67 13.07
CA MET A 32 8.79 13.33 14.35
C MET A 32 10.27 13.72 14.43
N VAL A 33 10.76 14.54 13.49
CA VAL A 33 12.12 15.10 13.54
C VAL A 33 12.02 16.62 13.54
N ASP A 34 11.94 17.20 14.73
CA ASP A 34 12.39 18.56 14.96
C ASP A 34 13.89 18.62 14.64
N SER A 35 14.26 19.17 13.48
CA SER A 35 15.63 19.59 13.20
C SER A 35 15.64 20.86 12.38
N GLU A 36 16.25 21.88 12.98
CA GLU A 36 16.40 23.25 12.51
C GLU A 36 16.91 23.38 11.05
N PRO A 37 16.61 24.50 10.38
CA PRO A 37 16.97 24.71 8.98
C PRO A 37 18.46 25.01 8.81
N VAL A 38 19.17 24.15 8.09
CA VAL A 38 20.53 24.43 7.62
C VAL A 38 20.47 25.37 6.41
N ARG A 39 21.32 26.39 6.50
CA ARG A 39 21.38 27.58 5.65
C ARG A 39 21.68 27.26 4.18
N GLU A 40 20.97 28.02 3.35
CA GLU A 40 21.11 28.18 1.92
C GLU A 40 22.50 28.77 1.55
N THR A 41 23.24 28.08 0.69
CA THR A 41 24.37 28.66 -0.04
C THR A 41 24.18 28.40 -1.53
N ARG A 42 23.80 29.46 -2.24
CA ARG A 42 23.88 29.57 -3.70
C ARG A 42 25.30 29.30 -4.17
N HIS A 43 25.44 28.45 -5.16
CA HIS A 43 26.54 28.55 -6.11
C HIS A 43 25.97 28.33 -7.52
N GLU A 44 25.87 29.43 -8.25
CA GLU A 44 25.61 29.45 -9.69
C GLU A 44 26.83 28.87 -10.40
N LEU A 45 26.65 27.80 -11.17
CA LEU A 45 27.56 27.46 -12.25
C LEU A 45 26.74 27.06 -13.47
N LYS A 46 26.83 27.94 -14.47
CA LYS A 46 26.25 27.86 -15.80
C LYS A 46 27.05 26.81 -16.57
N ASP A 47 26.39 25.78 -17.10
CA ASP A 47 27.01 24.95 -18.13
C ASP A 47 25.97 24.53 -19.18
N ASP A 48 26.44 24.55 -20.42
CA ASP A 48 25.65 24.70 -21.63
C ASP A 48 24.89 23.42 -22.02
N THR A 49 23.67 23.66 -22.49
CA THR A 49 22.75 22.68 -23.09
C THR A 49 23.43 21.90 -24.22
N PRO A 50 23.12 20.59 -24.34
CA PRO A 50 22.35 20.22 -25.52
C PRO A 50 21.08 19.46 -25.13
N ALA A 51 20.00 19.80 -25.84
CA ALA A 51 18.70 19.21 -25.70
C ALA A 51 18.80 17.69 -25.76
N VAL A 52 18.67 17.05 -24.59
CA VAL A 52 18.46 15.62 -24.50
C VAL A 52 17.04 15.39 -25.01
N SER A 53 16.99 15.00 -26.28
CA SER A 53 15.95 14.22 -26.93
C SER A 53 14.85 13.79 -25.97
N GLU A 54 13.64 14.27 -26.24
CA GLU A 54 12.38 13.62 -25.88
C GLU A 54 12.47 12.18 -26.37
N ARG A 55 12.99 11.30 -25.51
CA ARG A 55 12.75 9.87 -25.65
C ARG A 55 11.29 9.72 -25.30
N GLU A 56 10.47 9.59 -26.35
CA GLU A 56 9.19 8.91 -26.30
C GLU A 56 9.41 7.55 -25.61
N ASN A 57 9.33 7.55 -24.28
CA ASN A 57 9.45 6.34 -23.50
C ASN A 57 8.07 5.68 -23.49
N GLY A 58 7.74 5.02 -24.60
CA GLY A 58 6.61 4.10 -24.73
C GLY A 58 6.72 2.84 -23.85
N GLY A 59 7.60 2.83 -22.84
CA GLY A 59 7.45 2.00 -21.65
C GLY A 59 6.72 2.83 -20.59
N GLY A 60 5.44 3.16 -20.77
CA GLY A 60 4.34 2.23 -21.04
C GLY A 60 3.71 1.99 -19.67
N GLU A 61 2.56 2.59 -19.40
CA GLU A 61 1.91 2.75 -18.08
C GLU A 61 2.06 1.56 -17.11
N MET A 62 2.14 0.33 -17.62
CA MET A 62 2.45 -0.90 -16.87
C MET A 62 3.71 -0.81 -15.99
N ALA A 63 4.77 -0.12 -16.44
CA ALA A 63 6.02 0.05 -15.69
C ALA A 63 5.80 0.83 -14.38
N GLU A 64 4.80 1.71 -14.34
CA GLU A 64 4.45 2.48 -13.14
C GLU A 64 3.86 1.58 -12.03
N TYR A 65 3.31 0.42 -12.41
CA TYR A 65 2.70 -0.55 -11.51
C TYR A 65 3.57 -1.76 -11.23
N GLU A 66 4.70 -1.91 -11.94
CA GLU A 66 5.51 -3.13 -11.98
C GLU A 66 5.85 -3.65 -10.58
N ARG A 67 6.35 -2.79 -9.68
CA ARG A 67 6.71 -3.18 -8.31
C ARG A 67 5.51 -3.63 -7.49
N ALA A 68 4.42 -2.87 -7.54
CA ALA A 68 3.21 -3.17 -6.77
C ALA A 68 2.54 -4.45 -7.27
N ILE A 69 2.48 -4.66 -8.59
CA ILE A 69 1.94 -5.87 -9.21
C ILE A 69 2.83 -7.07 -8.93
N THR A 70 4.16 -6.93 -9.06
CA THR A 70 5.10 -8.02 -8.75
C THR A 70 4.96 -8.45 -7.30
N GLY A 71 4.88 -7.46 -6.40
CA GLY A 71 4.73 -7.74 -4.98
C GLY A 71 3.40 -8.37 -4.61
N LEU A 72 2.32 -7.88 -5.22
CA LEU A 72 1.01 -8.49 -5.07
C LEU A 72 1.02 -9.92 -5.63
N SER A 73 1.59 -10.15 -6.81
CA SER A 73 1.66 -11.47 -7.43
C SER A 73 2.41 -12.48 -6.55
N LEU A 74 3.48 -12.04 -5.89
CA LEU A 74 4.20 -12.84 -4.91
C LEU A 74 3.31 -13.19 -3.72
N LEU A 75 2.57 -12.23 -3.15
CA LEU A 75 1.63 -12.52 -2.07
C LEU A 75 0.53 -13.48 -2.48
N LEU A 76 -0.03 -13.29 -3.68
CA LEU A 76 -1.10 -14.11 -4.20
C LEU A 76 -0.67 -15.57 -4.45
N SER A 77 0.62 -15.84 -4.70
CA SER A 77 1.11 -17.21 -4.87
C SER A 77 1.08 -18.04 -3.58
N PHE A 78 1.01 -17.39 -2.42
CA PHE A 78 0.84 -18.04 -1.11
C PHE A 78 -0.62 -18.24 -0.72
N LEU A 79 -1.57 -17.74 -1.50
CA LEU A 79 -2.98 -17.96 -1.19
C LEU A 79 -3.33 -19.44 -1.34
N PRO A 80 -4.16 -20.00 -0.44
CA PRO A 80 -4.65 -21.34 -0.62
C PRO A 80 -5.43 -21.40 -1.94
N ASN A 81 -4.98 -22.23 -2.88
CA ASN A 81 -5.78 -22.52 -4.06
C ASN A 81 -7.11 -23.10 -3.55
N ASN A 82 -8.23 -22.45 -3.88
CA ASN A 82 -9.58 -22.96 -3.61
C ASN A 82 -9.90 -24.24 -4.40
N HIS A 83 -8.89 -25.02 -4.80
CA HIS A 83 -9.07 -26.33 -5.36
C HIS A 83 -9.52 -27.24 -4.22
N SER A 84 -10.83 -27.26 -4.00
CA SER A 84 -11.51 -28.29 -3.24
C SER A 84 -11.09 -29.63 -3.84
N GLN A 85 -10.09 -30.27 -3.26
CA GLN A 85 -9.96 -31.71 -3.41
C GLN A 85 -11.11 -32.31 -2.60
N PRO A 86 -11.99 -33.12 -3.21
CA PRO A 86 -13.12 -33.73 -2.51
C PRO A 86 -12.71 -34.89 -1.59
N ASN A 87 -11.41 -34.97 -1.26
CA ASN A 87 -10.82 -36.08 -0.54
C ASN A 87 -10.14 -35.48 0.68
N GLY A 88 -10.74 -35.68 1.85
CA GLY A 88 -10.46 -34.97 3.10
C GLY A 88 -9.13 -35.28 3.76
N GLU A 89 -8.03 -35.06 3.05
CA GLU A 89 -6.71 -34.89 3.65
C GLU A 89 -6.26 -33.47 3.34
N LEU A 90 -6.57 -32.56 4.27
CA LEU A 90 -5.86 -31.29 4.35
C LEU A 90 -4.39 -31.66 4.45
N GLN A 91 -3.66 -31.55 3.32
CA GLN A 91 -2.22 -31.73 3.34
C GLN A 91 -1.71 -30.85 4.47
N SER A 92 -1.18 -31.50 5.50
CA SER A 92 -0.60 -30.84 6.66
C SER A 92 0.53 -29.99 6.11
N ILE A 93 0.23 -28.73 5.76
CA ILE A 93 1.25 -27.75 5.42
C ILE A 93 2.21 -27.82 6.59
N ASP A 94 3.45 -28.24 6.32
CA ASP A 94 4.42 -28.55 7.36
C ASP A 94 4.44 -27.40 8.35
N ASN A 95 4.05 -27.67 9.60
CA ASN A 95 3.97 -26.63 10.64
C ASN A 95 5.32 -25.91 10.81
N SER A 96 6.43 -26.55 10.40
CA SER A 96 7.75 -25.94 10.31
C SER A 96 7.84 -24.90 9.18
N PHE A 97 7.35 -25.21 7.98
CA PHE A 97 7.34 -24.26 6.85
C PHE A 97 6.47 -23.04 7.16
N VAL A 98 5.28 -23.25 7.73
CA VAL A 98 4.39 -22.16 8.18
C VAL A 98 5.07 -21.27 9.22
N LYS A 99 5.78 -21.86 10.18
CA LYS A 99 6.52 -21.12 11.20
C LYS A 99 7.65 -20.27 10.63
N THR A 100 8.30 -20.72 9.55
CA THR A 100 9.39 -19.96 8.91
C THR A 100 8.87 -18.87 7.97
N ILE A 101 7.80 -19.16 7.20
CA ILE A 101 7.30 -18.23 6.16
C ILE A 101 6.42 -17.10 6.72
N LEU A 102 5.64 -17.35 7.79
CA LEU A 102 4.73 -16.33 8.33
C LEU A 102 5.44 -15.04 8.79
N PRO A 103 6.59 -15.08 9.50
CA PRO A 103 7.36 -13.88 9.82
C PRO A 103 7.88 -13.12 8.61
N GLU A 104 8.32 -13.84 7.57
CA GLU A 104 8.78 -13.24 6.31
C GLU A 104 7.61 -12.55 5.59
N LEU A 105 6.45 -13.20 5.54
CA LEU A 105 5.24 -12.65 4.95
C LEU A 105 4.73 -11.42 5.70
N ALA A 106 4.77 -11.45 7.04
CA ALA A 106 4.43 -10.30 7.86
C ALA A 106 5.38 -9.11 7.64
N SER A 107 6.68 -9.38 7.54
CA SER A 107 7.69 -8.36 7.20
C SER A 107 7.43 -7.77 5.82
N TYR A 108 7.11 -8.62 4.84
CA TYR A 108 6.77 -8.20 3.49
C TYR A 108 5.53 -7.29 3.47
N ILE A 109 4.50 -7.63 4.23
CA ILE A 109 3.26 -6.85 4.36
C ILE A 109 3.53 -5.48 4.98
N LEU A 110 4.45 -5.38 5.94
CA LEU A 110 4.89 -4.11 6.50
C LEU A 110 5.68 -3.27 5.48
N LEU A 111 6.49 -3.93 4.65
CA LEU A 111 7.34 -3.28 3.65
C LEU A 111 6.58 -2.87 2.39
N PHE A 112 5.47 -3.53 2.06
CA PHE A 112 4.72 -3.30 0.82
C PHE A 112 4.35 -1.82 0.57
N PRO A 113 3.84 -1.05 1.54
CA PRO A 113 3.59 0.38 1.34
C PRO A 113 4.85 1.19 1.02
N VAL A 114 6.00 0.81 1.58
CA VAL A 114 7.29 1.46 1.30
C VAL A 114 7.79 1.14 -0.10
N MET A 115 7.54 -0.08 -0.59
CA MET A 115 7.85 -0.47 -1.98
C MET A 115 6.92 0.21 -2.99
N CYS A 116 5.72 0.58 -2.57
CA CYS A 116 4.72 1.32 -3.34
C CYS A 116 5.04 2.83 -3.37
N HIS A 117 6.22 3.22 -3.85
CA HIS A 117 6.68 4.61 -3.94
C HIS A 117 6.70 5.13 -5.40
N GLY A 118 6.94 6.43 -5.57
CA GLY A 118 7.06 7.05 -6.90
C GLY A 118 5.72 7.15 -7.64
N GLN A 119 5.71 6.79 -8.93
CA GLN A 119 4.53 6.94 -9.80
C GLN A 119 3.32 6.19 -9.27
N PHE A 120 3.48 4.97 -8.75
CA PHE A 120 2.36 4.23 -8.16
C PHE A 120 1.72 4.98 -6.99
N ALA A 121 2.52 5.54 -6.07
CA ALA A 121 2.00 6.33 -4.94
C ALA A 121 1.23 7.56 -5.43
N PHE A 122 1.74 8.22 -6.48
CA PHE A 122 1.06 9.35 -7.11
C PHE A 122 -0.28 8.95 -7.75
N LYS A 123 -0.35 7.79 -8.42
CA LYS A 123 -1.61 7.23 -8.95
C LYS A 123 -2.61 6.92 -7.85
N VAL A 124 -2.17 6.37 -6.73
CA VAL A 124 -3.01 6.16 -5.54
C VAL A 124 -3.56 7.49 -5.01
N GLN A 125 -2.73 8.54 -4.94
CA GLN A 125 -3.15 9.88 -4.51
C GLN A 125 -4.21 10.48 -5.44
N GLN A 126 -4.04 10.28 -6.75
CA GLN A 126 -5.01 10.71 -7.76
C GLN A 126 -6.28 9.86 -7.80
N SER A 127 -6.39 8.87 -6.91
CA SER A 127 -7.49 7.90 -6.91
C SER A 127 -7.62 7.17 -8.26
N ASP A 128 -6.49 6.87 -8.91
CA ASP A 128 -6.49 6.04 -10.12
C ASP A 128 -7.11 4.68 -9.81
N LEU A 129 -8.12 4.31 -10.59
CA LEU A 129 -8.91 3.11 -10.38
C LEU A 129 -8.05 1.83 -10.32
N ARG A 130 -7.03 1.73 -11.20
CA ARG A 130 -6.16 0.54 -11.27
C ARG A 130 -5.27 0.45 -10.04
N ALA A 131 -4.73 1.58 -9.58
CA ALA A 131 -3.91 1.64 -8.37
C ALA A 131 -4.70 1.23 -7.12
N LEU A 132 -5.94 1.70 -7.01
CA LEU A 132 -6.82 1.36 -5.89
C LEU A 132 -7.27 -0.11 -5.93
N ILE A 133 -7.48 -0.70 -7.12
CA ILE A 133 -7.73 -2.14 -7.28
C ILE A 133 -6.54 -2.97 -6.80
N VAL A 134 -5.31 -2.57 -7.14
CA VAL A 134 -4.08 -3.26 -6.66
C VAL A 134 -4.01 -3.22 -5.13
N LEU A 135 -4.24 -2.05 -4.52
CA LEU A 135 -4.28 -1.92 -3.05
C LEU A 135 -5.40 -2.74 -2.42
N TYR A 136 -6.59 -2.78 -3.03
CA TYR A 136 -7.71 -3.58 -2.56
C TYR A 136 -7.34 -5.06 -2.49
N HIS A 137 -6.77 -5.60 -3.57
CA HIS A 137 -6.33 -6.99 -3.61
C HIS A 137 -5.18 -7.28 -2.64
N PHE A 138 -4.26 -6.34 -2.45
CA PHE A 138 -3.23 -6.45 -1.42
C PHE A 138 -3.84 -6.63 -0.02
N TYR A 139 -4.71 -5.71 0.41
CA TYR A 139 -5.31 -5.78 1.75
C TYR A 139 -6.18 -7.02 1.92
N ARG A 140 -6.92 -7.42 0.87
CA ARG A 140 -7.67 -8.68 0.88
C ARG A 140 -6.77 -9.90 1.05
N ALA A 141 -5.61 -9.94 0.38
CA ALA A 141 -4.66 -11.03 0.52
C ALA A 141 -4.09 -11.10 1.94
N VAL A 142 -3.76 -9.97 2.57
CA VAL A 142 -3.29 -9.92 3.97
C VAL A 142 -4.26 -10.60 4.93
N GLY A 143 -5.57 -10.37 4.75
CA GLY A 143 -6.61 -10.98 5.59
C GLY A 143 -6.72 -12.50 5.44
N ILE A 144 -6.25 -13.07 4.33
CA ILE A 144 -6.27 -14.52 4.08
C ILE A 144 -4.95 -15.17 4.52
N LEU A 145 -3.82 -14.49 4.29
CA LEU A 145 -2.48 -15.05 4.42
C LEU A 145 -1.97 -15.15 5.86
N LEU A 146 -2.28 -14.16 6.70
CA LEU A 146 -1.79 -14.13 8.08
C LEU A 146 -2.86 -14.67 9.04
N PRO A 147 -2.52 -15.41 10.09
CA PRO A 147 -3.48 -15.77 11.12
C PRO A 147 -3.81 -14.56 12.01
N SER A 148 -5.11 -14.35 12.24
CA SER A 148 -5.62 -13.12 12.88
C SER A 148 -5.26 -12.97 14.36
N ARG A 149 -4.98 -14.08 15.06
CA ARG A 149 -4.65 -14.06 16.48
C ARG A 149 -3.24 -13.52 16.72
N GLU A 150 -2.27 -14.01 15.96
CA GLU A 150 -0.85 -13.63 16.06
C GLU A 150 -0.59 -12.28 15.38
N TYR A 151 -1.26 -12.01 14.26
CA TYR A 151 -1.08 -10.79 13.44
C TYR A 151 -2.33 -9.90 13.41
N TRP A 152 -2.94 -9.70 14.58
CA TRP A 152 -4.17 -8.90 14.73
C TRP A 152 -4.05 -7.48 14.15
N TRP A 153 -2.87 -6.86 14.24
CA TRP A 153 -2.60 -5.52 13.73
C TRP A 153 -2.69 -5.48 12.20
N ALA A 154 -2.19 -6.53 11.54
CA ALA A 154 -2.20 -6.64 10.09
C ALA A 154 -3.63 -6.82 9.60
N HIS A 155 -4.37 -7.72 10.26
CA HIS A 155 -5.79 -7.95 10.02
C HIS A 155 -6.65 -6.71 10.20
N HIS A 156 -6.45 -5.97 11.30
CA HIS A 156 -7.21 -4.77 11.58
C HIS A 156 -6.97 -3.70 10.50
N ARG A 157 -5.70 -3.47 10.12
CA ARG A 157 -5.34 -2.53 9.06
C ARG A 157 -5.90 -2.98 7.70
N ALA A 158 -5.74 -4.25 7.37
CA ALA A 158 -6.23 -4.83 6.13
C ALA A 158 -7.74 -4.68 6.00
N ARG A 159 -8.50 -5.08 7.02
CA ARG A 159 -9.96 -4.99 7.02
C ARG A 159 -10.45 -3.55 6.87
N ALA A 160 -9.84 -2.61 7.60
CA ALA A 160 -10.23 -1.20 7.51
C ALA A 160 -9.96 -0.64 6.11
N SER A 161 -8.76 -0.87 5.56
CA SER A 161 -8.40 -0.40 4.22
C SER A 161 -9.18 -1.08 3.10
N GLU A 162 -9.40 -2.40 3.20
CA GLU A 162 -10.19 -3.17 2.24
C GLU A 162 -11.62 -2.64 2.17
N GLN A 163 -12.26 -2.37 3.33
CA GLN A 163 -13.62 -1.83 3.38
C GLN A 163 -13.70 -0.45 2.74
N ILE A 164 -12.78 0.46 3.07
CA ILE A 164 -12.74 1.81 2.50
C ILE A 164 -12.58 1.75 0.98
N LEU A 165 -11.65 0.91 0.49
CA LEU A 165 -11.40 0.75 -0.95
C LEU A 165 -12.59 0.11 -1.66
N HIS A 166 -13.20 -0.93 -1.08
CA HIS A 166 -14.39 -1.57 -1.62
C HIS A 166 -15.56 -0.58 -1.77
N ASP A 167 -15.84 0.19 -0.71
CA ASP A 167 -16.92 1.18 -0.71
C ASP A 167 -16.66 2.30 -1.72
N TRP A 168 -15.40 2.71 -1.89
CA TRP A 168 -15.03 3.69 -2.90
C TRP A 168 -15.19 3.13 -4.32
N LEU A 169 -14.64 1.94 -4.59
CA LEU A 169 -14.67 1.30 -5.90
C LEU A 169 -16.10 1.02 -6.38
N THR A 170 -16.98 0.55 -5.48
CA THR A 170 -18.39 0.30 -5.80
C THR A 170 -19.15 1.57 -6.15
N ARG A 171 -18.82 2.72 -5.55
CA ARG A 171 -19.41 4.02 -5.89
C ARG A 171 -18.94 4.57 -7.24
N GLN A 172 -17.75 4.20 -7.71
CA GLN A 172 -17.23 4.67 -9.00
C GLN A 172 -17.72 3.84 -10.19
N ILE A 173 -18.13 2.59 -9.94
CA ILE A 173 -18.58 1.66 -10.98
C ILE A 173 -20.11 1.69 -11.14
N SER A 174 -20.83 2.21 -10.14
CA SER A 174 -22.28 2.45 -10.20
C SER A 174 -22.64 3.77 -10.85
#